data_AF-A0A7L0EQA6-F1
#
_entry.id   AF-A0A7L0EQA6-F1
#
_cell.length_a   1.000
_cell.length_b   1.000
_cell.length_c   1.000
_cell.angle_alpha   90.00
_cell.angle_beta   90.00
_cell.angle_gamma   90.00
#
_symmetry.space_group_name_H-M   'P 1'
#
loop_
_entity.id
_entity.type
_entity.pdbx_description
1 polymer ?
#
loop_
_entity_poly.entity_id
_entity_poly.type
_entity_poly.pdbx_seq_one_letter_code
_entity_poly.pdbx_strand_id
1 'polypeptide(L)'
;VWGSHSLTPLLCALKPSPARARHVVFEDEVMPSGRPPGRVPSGRVPPTKEGKKPGVRSIPPALAPQPRAVPDYVVKYPAIRTPRQREGYKGVFQDQRAEYMELLGEVRAARRRLGGLEDLAFLEKQQQRCEYLKKKLTHIKARIQEYDRDATVSF
;
A
#
# COMPACT_ATOMS: atom_id res chain seq x y z
N VAL A 1 60.50 10.83 3.68
CA VAL A 1 59.57 9.91 4.37
C VAL A 1 59.47 10.36 5.81
N TRP A 2 58.34 10.96 6.21
CA TRP A 2 57.85 11.12 7.59
C TRP A 2 56.33 11.25 7.49
N GLY A 3 55.65 10.11 7.38
CA GLY A 3 54.21 10.01 7.43
C GLY A 3 53.80 9.49 8.80
N SER A 4 53.55 10.41 9.74
CA SER A 4 53.03 10.04 11.05
C SER A 4 51.57 9.63 10.93
N HIS A 5 51.30 8.40 11.33
CA HIS A 5 49.97 7.90 11.64
C HIS A 5 49.44 8.61 12.89
N SER A 6 48.13 8.87 12.98
CA SER A 6 47.29 8.39 14.10
C SER A 6 45.91 9.09 14.15
N LEU A 7 44.88 8.28 13.92
CA LEU A 7 43.65 8.14 14.72
C LEU A 7 42.85 9.41 15.10
N THR A 8 41.70 9.57 14.43
CA THR A 8 40.47 10.07 15.06
C THR A 8 40.00 9.09 16.13
N PRO A 9 39.33 9.54 17.22
CA PRO A 9 37.87 9.43 17.21
C PRO A 9 37.07 10.45 18.04
N LEU A 10 35.80 10.56 17.64
CA LEU A 10 34.58 10.79 18.43
C LEU A 10 34.42 12.10 19.22
N LEU A 11 33.56 12.98 18.70
CA LEU A 11 32.63 13.74 19.54
C LEU A 11 31.19 13.47 19.10
N CYS A 12 30.41 13.06 20.09
CA CYS A 12 29.04 12.61 20.05
C CYS A 12 28.08 13.72 19.59
N ALA A 13 27.41 13.52 18.46
CA ALA A 13 26.17 14.23 18.14
C ALA A 13 24.98 13.32 18.48
N LEU A 14 24.46 13.46 19.70
CA LEU A 14 23.16 12.92 20.10
C LEU A 14 22.10 13.45 19.13
N LYS A 15 21.48 12.55 18.34
CA LYS A 15 20.34 12.90 17.49
C LYS A 15 19.08 13.01 18.37
N PRO A 16 18.30 14.09 18.29
CA PRO A 16 17.05 14.19 19.03
C PRO A 16 16.01 13.20 18.49
N SER A 17 15.32 12.54 19.43
CA SER A 17 14.16 11.68 19.21
C SER A 17 12.99 12.48 18.61
N PRO A 18 12.34 12.03 17.52
CA PRO A 18 11.13 12.68 17.05
C PRO A 18 9.97 12.35 17.99
N ALA A 19 9.63 13.30 18.85
CA ALA A 19 8.39 13.31 19.62
C ALA A 19 7.19 13.29 18.66
N ARG A 20 6.34 12.28 18.84
CA ARG A 20 5.12 12.02 18.09
C ARG A 20 4.15 13.22 18.16
N ALA A 21 4.12 14.02 17.11
CA ALA A 21 3.08 15.00 16.90
C ALA A 21 1.74 14.29 16.63
N ARG A 22 0.72 14.70 17.36
CA ARG A 22 -0.62 14.13 17.41
C ARG A 22 -1.44 14.59 16.20
N HIS A 23 -2.22 13.65 15.67
CA HIS A 23 -3.00 13.73 14.43
C HIS A 23 -4.04 14.85 14.53
N VAL A 24 -3.99 15.83 13.62
CA VAL A 24 -5.10 16.76 13.39
C VAL A 24 -6.06 16.05 12.45
N VAL A 25 -7.24 15.67 12.97
CA VAL A 25 -8.35 15.18 12.15
C VAL A 25 -8.92 16.38 11.42
N PHE A 26 -8.92 16.33 10.09
CA PHE A 26 -9.72 17.23 9.26
C PHE A 26 -10.89 16.40 8.74
N GLU A 27 -12.01 16.42 9.46
CA GLU A 27 -13.33 16.17 8.88
C GLU A 27 -13.81 17.52 8.35
N ASP A 28 -13.77 17.69 7.03
CA ASP A 28 -14.61 18.68 6.37
C ASP A 28 -15.78 17.91 5.77
N GLU A 29 -16.95 18.12 6.38
CA GLU A 29 -18.20 17.44 6.07
C GLU A 29 -18.68 17.79 4.66
N VAL A 30 -18.82 16.77 3.81
CA VAL A 30 -19.81 16.80 2.72
C VAL A 30 -20.78 15.66 2.97
N MET A 31 -21.91 16.01 3.56
CA MET A 31 -23.09 15.16 3.71
C MET A 31 -23.63 14.72 2.35
N PRO A 32 -23.95 13.43 2.13
CA PRO A 32 -24.80 13.02 1.03
C PRO A 32 -26.27 13.33 1.37
N SER A 33 -26.87 14.22 0.59
CA SER A 33 -28.32 14.45 0.62
C SER A 33 -29.05 13.35 -0.17
N GLY A 34 -30.14 12.80 0.37
CA GLY A 34 -31.18 12.14 -0.44
C GLY A 34 -31.75 10.79 0.01
N ARG A 35 -32.40 10.74 1.19
CA ARG A 35 -33.68 10.06 1.53
C ARG A 35 -34.14 8.79 0.75
N PRO A 36 -34.47 7.68 1.44
CA PRO A 36 -35.54 6.74 1.03
C PRO A 36 -36.87 7.08 1.72
N PRO A 37 -38.05 6.73 1.16
CA PRO A 37 -38.92 5.88 1.97
C PRO A 37 -39.92 4.96 1.21
N GLY A 38 -40.30 3.89 1.91
CA GLY A 38 -41.56 3.15 1.74
C GLY A 38 -41.40 1.85 0.96
N ARG A 39 -42.05 0.73 1.29
CA ARG A 39 -43.06 0.39 2.30
C ARG A 39 -43.02 -1.13 2.40
N VAL A 40 -43.12 -1.67 3.62
CA VAL A 40 -43.63 -3.04 3.84
C VAL A 40 -45.16 -3.02 3.75
N PRO A 41 -45.80 -4.12 3.32
CA PRO A 41 -46.35 -5.00 4.36
C PRO A 41 -46.20 -6.51 4.12
N SER A 42 -46.10 -7.16 5.27
CA SER A 42 -46.26 -8.56 5.66
C SER A 42 -47.24 -9.43 4.83
N GLY A 43 -46.86 -10.69 4.60
CA GLY A 43 -47.78 -11.72 4.12
C GLY A 43 -47.21 -13.13 3.95
N ARG A 44 -47.16 -13.91 5.06
CA ARG A 44 -47.51 -15.35 5.20
C ARG A 44 -46.78 -16.43 4.34
N VAL A 45 -46.32 -17.50 5.01
CA VAL A 45 -45.79 -18.80 4.45
C VAL A 45 -46.73 -19.96 4.88
N PRO A 46 -46.59 -21.26 4.50
CA PRO A 46 -46.11 -22.04 3.30
C PRO A 46 -47.20 -23.11 2.88
N PRO A 47 -47.01 -24.37 2.35
CA PRO A 47 -45.85 -25.10 1.78
C PRO A 47 -46.10 -25.97 0.50
N THR A 48 -45.00 -26.61 0.01
CA THR A 48 -44.88 -27.84 -0.83
C THR A 48 -45.55 -27.91 -2.21
N LYS A 49 -44.76 -28.20 -3.26
CA LYS A 49 -44.78 -29.51 -3.98
C LYS A 49 -43.44 -29.78 -4.66
N GLU A 50 -42.99 -31.00 -4.47
CA GLU A 50 -41.81 -31.63 -5.04
C GLU A 50 -41.96 -31.81 -6.57
N GLY A 51 -40.86 -31.58 -7.29
CA GLY A 51 -40.71 -31.89 -8.71
C GLY A 51 -39.28 -32.39 -8.95
N LYS A 52 -39.17 -33.59 -9.48
CA LYS A 52 -38.03 -34.52 -9.42
C LYS A 52 -37.22 -34.53 -10.71
N LYS A 53 -35.92 -34.12 -10.64
CA LYS A 53 -34.71 -34.55 -11.40
C LYS A 53 -34.73 -34.47 -12.95
N PRO A 54 -33.61 -34.59 -13.72
CA PRO A 54 -32.21 -34.86 -13.35
C PRO A 54 -31.13 -33.95 -14.00
N GLY A 55 -29.94 -34.01 -13.41
CA GLY A 55 -28.61 -33.86 -14.00
C GLY A 55 -28.42 -33.12 -15.33
N VAL A 56 -27.90 -31.91 -15.24
CA VAL A 56 -26.89 -31.43 -16.19
C VAL A 56 -25.65 -31.11 -15.36
N ARG A 57 -24.54 -31.75 -15.72
CA ARG A 57 -23.21 -31.44 -15.21
C ARG A 57 -22.91 -29.97 -15.49
N SER A 58 -23.16 -29.07 -14.53
CA SER A 58 -22.60 -27.72 -14.60
C SER A 58 -21.12 -27.83 -14.34
N ILE A 59 -20.38 -27.82 -15.44
CA ILE A 59 -18.97 -27.52 -15.58
C ILE A 59 -18.54 -26.54 -14.45
N PRO A 60 -17.47 -26.81 -13.68
CA PRO A 60 -16.97 -25.84 -12.71
C PRO A 60 -16.68 -24.52 -13.45
N PRO A 61 -17.02 -23.34 -12.91
CA PRO A 61 -16.80 -22.07 -13.58
C PRO A 61 -15.35 -21.97 -14.05
N ALA A 62 -15.17 -22.18 -15.35
CA ALA A 62 -13.89 -22.05 -16.01
C ALA A 62 -13.51 -20.58 -15.91
N LEU A 63 -12.51 -20.30 -15.06
CA LEU A 63 -11.52 -19.25 -15.28
C LEU A 63 -12.10 -17.90 -15.76
N ALA A 64 -13.15 -17.40 -15.12
CA ALA A 64 -13.38 -15.96 -15.19
C ALA A 64 -12.18 -15.32 -14.48
N PRO A 65 -11.32 -14.54 -15.16
CA PRO A 65 -10.25 -13.84 -14.48
C PRO A 65 -10.91 -12.97 -13.42
N GLN A 66 -10.63 -13.23 -12.14
CA GLN A 66 -11.08 -12.36 -11.08
C GLN A 66 -10.76 -10.92 -11.51
N PRO A 67 -11.74 -9.98 -11.45
CA PRO A 67 -11.46 -8.57 -11.63
C PRO A 67 -10.29 -8.24 -10.70
N ARG A 68 -9.11 -8.00 -11.27
CA ARG A 68 -7.91 -7.77 -10.49
C ARG A 68 -8.21 -6.54 -9.65
N ALA A 69 -8.41 -6.74 -8.35
CA ALA A 69 -8.73 -5.65 -7.45
C ALA A 69 -7.69 -4.56 -7.65
N VAL A 70 -8.15 -3.35 -7.97
CA VAL A 70 -7.26 -2.21 -8.18
C VAL A 70 -6.46 -2.04 -6.88
N PRO A 71 -5.11 -2.07 -6.93
CA PRO A 71 -4.32 -1.93 -5.72
C PRO A 71 -4.62 -0.60 -5.02
N ASP A 72 -4.63 -0.61 -3.68
CA ASP A 72 -5.03 0.55 -2.88
C ASP A 72 -4.17 1.79 -3.15
N TYR A 73 -2.87 1.61 -3.44
CA TYR A 73 -1.97 2.70 -3.79
C TYR A 73 -2.32 3.38 -5.13
N VAL A 74 -2.98 2.69 -6.06
CA VAL A 74 -3.43 3.32 -7.30
C VAL A 74 -4.56 4.32 -7.00
N VAL A 75 -5.46 3.94 -6.09
CA VAL A 75 -6.58 4.79 -5.65
C VAL A 75 -6.08 5.92 -4.74
N LYS A 76 -5.13 5.66 -3.84
CA LYS A 76 -4.58 6.66 -2.89
C LYS A 76 -3.70 7.72 -3.55
N TYR A 77 -3.05 7.38 -4.66
CA TYR A 77 -2.12 8.29 -5.35
C TYR A 77 -2.57 8.50 -6.81
N PRO A 78 -3.69 9.21 -7.05
CA PRO A 78 -4.13 9.58 -8.40
C PRO A 78 -3.17 10.59 -9.05
N ALA A 79 -3.44 10.95 -10.31
CA ALA A 79 -2.71 11.98 -11.04
C ALA A 79 -2.63 13.30 -10.24
N ILE A 80 -1.43 13.86 -10.18
CA ILE A 80 -1.15 15.07 -9.42
C ILE A 80 -1.66 16.28 -10.19
N ARG A 81 -2.33 17.20 -9.50
CA ARG A 81 -2.90 18.42 -10.11
C ARG A 81 -2.28 19.71 -9.60
N THR A 82 -1.60 19.67 -8.46
CA THR A 82 -1.05 20.87 -7.80
C THR A 82 0.39 20.64 -7.32
N PRO A 83 1.21 21.71 -7.24
CA PRO A 83 2.60 21.59 -6.76
C PRO A 83 2.67 21.14 -5.29
N ARG A 84 1.72 21.58 -4.45
CA ARG A 84 1.64 21.16 -3.05
C ARG A 84 1.35 19.65 -2.92
N GLN A 85 0.46 19.11 -3.75
CA GLN A 85 0.18 17.67 -3.78
C GLN A 85 1.42 16.87 -4.21
N ARG A 86 2.19 17.40 -5.18
CA ARG A 86 3.45 16.80 -5.61
C ARG A 86 4.49 16.72 -4.49
N GLU A 87 4.62 17.77 -3.68
CA GLU A 87 5.50 17.77 -2.50
C GLU A 87 5.02 16.77 -1.45
N GLY A 88 3.71 16.67 -1.21
CA GLY A 88 3.13 15.63 -0.36
C GLY A 88 3.50 14.22 -0.82
N TYR A 89 3.38 13.94 -2.13
CA TYR A 89 3.77 12.64 -2.70
C TYR A 89 5.27 12.38 -2.55
N LYS A 90 6.12 13.42 -2.67
CA LYS A 90 7.56 13.29 -2.41
C LYS A 90 7.85 12.90 -0.97
N GLY A 91 7.20 13.54 0.00
CA GLY A 91 7.36 13.21 1.43
C GLY A 91 7.04 11.74 1.68
N VAL A 92 5.85 11.30 1.24
CA VAL A 92 5.43 9.89 1.33
C VAL A 92 6.43 8.96 0.63
N PHE A 93 6.89 9.30 -0.57
CA PHE A 93 7.84 8.49 -1.30
C PHE A 93 9.13 8.27 -0.51
N GLN A 94 9.67 9.31 0.14
CA GLN A 94 10.89 9.17 0.94
C GLN A 94 10.65 8.31 2.18
N ASP A 95 9.57 8.55 2.91
CA ASP A 95 9.23 7.80 4.11
C ASP A 95 9.05 6.30 3.80
N GLN A 96 8.30 5.99 2.74
CA GLN A 96 8.06 4.61 2.32
C GLN A 96 9.30 3.94 1.72
N ARG A 97 10.20 4.71 1.10
CA ARG A 97 11.47 4.21 0.61
C ARG A 97 12.40 3.87 1.77
N ALA A 98 12.38 4.61 2.87
CA ALA A 98 13.11 4.26 4.07
C ALA A 98 12.64 2.91 4.63
N GLU A 99 11.32 2.72 4.76
CA GLU A 99 10.72 1.43 5.18
C GLU A 99 11.16 0.28 4.25
N TYR A 100 11.10 0.49 2.93
CA TYR A 100 11.54 -0.53 1.97
C TYR A 100 13.02 -0.90 2.12
N MET A 101 13.89 0.08 2.38
CA MET A 101 15.33 -0.15 2.54
C MET A 101 15.65 -0.90 3.83
N GLU A 102 14.96 -0.57 4.92
CA GLU A 102 15.07 -1.28 6.20
C GLU A 102 14.61 -2.74 6.05
N LEU A 103 13.44 -2.93 5.44
CA LEU A 103 12.87 -4.25 5.19
C LEU A 103 13.77 -5.13 4.33
N LEU A 104 14.36 -4.55 3.28
CA LEU A 104 15.31 -5.26 2.43
C LEU A 104 16.57 -5.67 3.22
N GLY A 105 17.01 -4.83 4.17
CA GLY A 105 18.08 -5.14 5.11
C GLY A 105 17.73 -6.32 6.02
N GLU A 106 16.51 -6.32 6.57
CA GLU A 106 15.99 -7.38 7.42
C GLU A 106 15.84 -8.71 6.66
N VAL A 107 15.25 -8.71 5.46
CA VAL A 107 15.16 -9.89 4.58
C VAL A 107 16.53 -10.47 4.29
N ARG A 108 17.51 -9.62 3.97
CA ARG A 108 18.89 -10.05 3.73
C ARG A 108 19.53 -10.63 5.01
N ALA A 109 19.24 -10.07 6.17
CA ALA A 109 19.76 -10.55 7.44
C ALA A 109 19.13 -11.90 7.83
N ALA A 110 17.81 -12.03 7.73
CA ALA A 110 17.07 -13.26 8.00
C ALA A 110 17.51 -14.39 7.05
N ARG A 111 17.69 -14.10 5.76
CA ARG A 111 18.22 -15.08 4.79
C ARG A 111 19.64 -15.56 5.12
N ARG A 112 20.46 -14.74 5.79
CA ARG A 112 21.79 -15.15 6.27
C ARG A 112 21.74 -16.01 7.53
N ARG A 113 20.64 -15.94 8.30
CA ARG A 113 20.45 -16.65 9.57
C ARG A 113 19.62 -17.92 9.44
N LEU A 114 19.18 -18.24 8.22
CA LEU A 114 18.16 -19.25 7.98
C LEU A 114 18.56 -20.61 8.56
N GLY A 115 17.85 -21.04 9.60
CA GLY A 115 18.08 -22.32 10.28
C GLY A 115 16.81 -23.17 10.45
N GLY A 116 15.61 -22.60 10.22
CA GLY A 116 14.33 -23.30 10.42
C GLY A 116 13.22 -22.92 9.44
N LEU A 117 12.11 -23.68 9.48
CA LEU A 117 10.92 -23.49 8.64
C LEU A 117 10.15 -22.20 8.98
N GLU A 118 10.21 -21.73 10.23
CA GLU A 118 9.58 -20.47 10.66
C GLU A 118 10.24 -19.25 10.01
N ASP A 119 11.57 -19.29 9.82
CA ASP A 119 12.32 -18.26 9.10
C ASP A 119 11.88 -18.16 7.63
N LEU A 120 11.52 -19.29 7.01
CA LEU A 120 11.04 -19.32 5.62
C LEU A 120 9.67 -18.66 5.46
N ALA A 121 8.71 -18.97 6.33
CA ALA A 121 7.38 -18.35 6.30
C ALA A 121 7.43 -16.85 6.62
N PHE A 122 8.33 -16.45 7.54
CA PHE A 122 8.61 -15.04 7.81
C PHE A 122 9.20 -14.35 6.58
N LEU A 123 10.22 -14.93 5.95
CA LEU A 123 10.83 -14.38 4.73
C LEU A 123 9.84 -14.22 3.58
N GLU A 124 8.91 -15.16 3.40
CA GLU A 124 7.88 -15.05 2.39
C GLU A 124 6.99 -13.82 2.62
N LYS A 125 6.52 -13.61 3.85
CA LYS A 125 5.74 -12.41 4.22
C LYS A 125 6.54 -11.13 3.99
N GLN A 126 7.82 -11.11 4.36
CA GLN A 126 8.67 -9.94 4.15
C GLN A 126 8.97 -9.69 2.66
N GLN A 127 9.08 -10.74 1.86
CA GLN A 127 9.22 -10.63 0.41
C GLN A 127 7.95 -10.06 -0.22
N GLN A 128 6.77 -10.50 0.21
CA GLN A 128 5.50 -9.93 -0.23
C GLN A 128 5.39 -8.44 0.12
N ARG A 129 5.81 -8.04 1.33
CA ARG A 129 5.85 -6.63 1.73
C ARG A 129 6.84 -5.81 0.90
N CYS A 130 8.03 -6.35 0.62
CA CYS A 130 9.01 -5.74 -0.29
C CYS A 130 8.40 -5.48 -1.67
N GLU A 131 7.75 -6.48 -2.25
CA GLU A 131 7.11 -6.38 -3.57
C GLU A 131 5.98 -5.34 -3.59
N TYR A 132 5.16 -5.30 -2.53
CA TYR A 132 4.11 -4.29 -2.39
C TYR A 132 4.70 -2.87 -2.34
N LEU A 133 5.67 -2.63 -1.45
CA LEU A 133 6.32 -1.32 -1.31
C LEU A 133 7.00 -0.90 -2.60
N LYS A 134 7.70 -1.81 -3.28
CA LYS A 134 8.33 -1.54 -4.57
C LYS A 134 7.31 -1.07 -5.61
N LYS A 135 6.20 -1.79 -5.79
CA LYS A 135 5.13 -1.40 -6.74
C LYS A 135 4.53 -0.04 -6.39
N LYS A 136 4.25 0.19 -5.10
CA LYS A 136 3.73 1.46 -4.59
C LYS A 136 4.68 2.64 -4.85
N LEU A 137 5.97 2.47 -4.53
CA LEU A 137 7.00 3.46 -4.76
C LEU A 137 7.14 3.78 -6.25
N THR A 138 7.15 2.76 -7.12
CA THR A 138 7.18 2.95 -8.57
C THR A 138 5.98 3.76 -9.06
N HIS A 139 4.77 3.47 -8.56
CA HIS A 139 3.56 4.22 -8.91
C HIS A 139 3.65 5.69 -8.48
N ILE A 140 4.01 5.94 -7.23
CA ILE A 140 4.14 7.31 -6.69
C ILE A 140 5.21 8.10 -7.47
N LYS A 141 6.36 7.48 -7.73
CA LYS A 141 7.43 8.09 -8.54
C LYS A 141 6.96 8.46 -9.94
N ALA A 142 6.20 7.57 -10.58
CA ALA A 142 5.64 7.82 -11.90
C ALA A 142 4.67 9.01 -11.89
N ARG A 143 3.78 9.12 -10.89
CA ARG A 143 2.88 10.28 -10.75
C ARG A 143 3.64 11.60 -10.62
N ILE A 144 4.72 11.62 -9.82
CA ILE A 144 5.58 12.80 -9.65
C ILE A 144 6.27 13.18 -10.97
N GLN A 145 6.83 12.19 -11.67
CA GLN A 145 7.53 12.41 -12.94
C GLN A 145 6.59 12.85 -14.07
N GLU A 146 5.36 12.35 -14.11
CA GLU A 146 4.33 12.80 -15.05
C GLU A 146 4.02 14.28 -14.87
N TYR A 147 3.73 14.69 -13.62
CA TYR A 147 3.50 16.09 -13.31
C TYR A 147 4.69 16.99 -13.65
N ASP A 148 5.91 16.55 -13.34
CA ASP A 148 7.11 17.34 -13.64
C ASP A 148 7.32 17.52 -15.15
N ARG A 149 7.02 16.49 -15.97
CA ARG A 149 7.07 16.60 -17.44
C ARG A 149 6.02 17.58 -17.96
N ASP A 150 4.79 17.46 -17.49
CA ASP A 150 3.70 18.32 -17.96
C ASP A 150 3.97 19.78 -17.58
N ALA A 151 4.51 20.02 -16.38
CA ALA A 151 4.93 21.35 -15.93
C ALA A 151 6.06 21.93 -16.78
N THR A 152 6.97 21.11 -17.34
CA THR A 152 8.04 21.61 -18.21
C THR A 152 7.58 21.95 -19.63
N VAL A 153 6.46 21.40 -20.10
CA VAL A 153 5.93 21.62 -21.45
C VAL A 153 4.92 22.77 -21.48
N SER A 154 4.37 23.16 -20.33
CA SER A 154 3.36 24.22 -20.20
C SER A 154 3.91 25.65 -20.11
N PHE A 155 5.15 25.91 -20.56
CA PHE A 155 5.80 27.23 -20.56
C PHE A 155 6.08 27.73 -21.97
#